data_AF-A0A3M1F5Q9-F1
#
_entry.id   AF-A0A3M1F5Q9-F1
#
_cell.length_a   1.000
_cell.length_b   1.000
_cell.length_c   1.000
_cell.angle_alpha   90.00
_cell.angle_beta   90.00
_cell.angle_gamma   90.00
#
_symmetry.space_group_name_H-M   'P 1'
#
loop_
_entity.id
_entity.type
_entity.pdbx_description
1 polymer ?
#
loop_
_entity_poly.entity_id
_entity_poly.type
_entity_poly.pdbx_seq_one_letter_code
_entity_poly.pdbx_strand_id
1 'polypeptide(L)' 'AGEELKLIYPQPGAEPERFLDLDFSHFFLQPMDGPLIEENTRLAIDYCRKHPRWRLSLQRHKLLRIP' A
#
# COMPACT_ATOMS: atom_id res chain seq x y z
N ALA A 1 -1.77 -0.86 19.35
CA ALA A 1 -2.03 -2.24 18.94
C ALA A 1 -3.17 -2.32 17.94
N GLY A 2 -2.89 -2.81 16.74
CA GLY A 2 -3.85 -3.27 15.74
C GLY A 2 -3.24 -4.40 14.91
N GLU A 3 -4.05 -5.18 14.21
CA GLU A 3 -3.53 -6.29 13.40
C GLU A 3 -2.93 -5.83 12.07
N GLU A 4 -3.57 -4.87 11.41
CA GLU A 4 -3.21 -4.43 10.06
C GLU A 4 -3.24 -2.91 9.93
N LEU A 5 -2.15 -2.33 9.41
CA LEU A 5 -2.13 -0.99 8.85
C LEU A 5 -1.98 -1.07 7.33
N LYS A 6 -2.90 -0.45 6.60
CA LYS A 6 -2.85 -0.36 5.15
C LYS A 6 -2.87 1.10 4.71
N LEU A 7 -1.86 1.49 3.92
CA LEU A 7 -1.75 2.82 3.34
C LEU A 7 -1.97 2.80 1.84
N ILE A 8 -2.56 3.88 1.32
CA ILE A 8 -2.61 4.14 -0.11
C ILE A 8 -1.28 4.77 -0.53
N TYR A 9 -0.67 4.28 -1.61
CA TYR A 9 0.66 4.72 -2.05
C TYR A 9 0.74 4.90 -3.57
N PRO A 10 1.35 5.99 -4.07
CA PRO A 10 1.90 7.14 -3.33
C PRO A 10 0.80 8.11 -2.89
N GLN A 11 0.88 8.64 -1.66
CA GLN A 11 -0.03 9.68 -1.17
C GLN A 11 0.76 10.77 -0.40
N PRO A 12 0.82 12.02 -0.91
CA PRO A 12 1.52 13.11 -0.23
C PRO A 12 0.97 13.35 1.18
N GLY A 13 1.86 13.47 2.15
CA GLY A 13 1.49 13.61 3.55
C GLY A 13 1.02 12.31 4.22
N ALA A 14 1.17 11.17 3.56
CA ALA A 14 0.96 9.83 4.13
C ALA A 14 2.12 8.89 3.77
N GLU A 15 3.35 9.41 3.82
CA GLU A 15 4.58 8.66 3.59
C GLU A 15 4.69 7.49 4.58
N PRO A 16 4.99 6.25 4.13
CA PRO A 16 4.89 5.08 5.00
C PRO A 16 5.83 5.12 6.21
N GLU A 17 6.96 5.82 6.12
CA GLU A 17 7.93 6.01 7.20
C GLU A 17 7.31 6.65 8.45
N ARG A 18 6.29 7.50 8.26
CA ARG A 18 5.62 8.23 9.35
C ARG A 18 4.78 7.33 10.25
N PHE A 19 4.54 6.09 9.83
CA PHE A 19 3.68 5.15 10.53
C PHE A 19 4.44 3.95 11.10
N LEU A 20 5.77 3.90 10.94
CA LEU A 20 6.59 2.77 11.39
C LEU A 20 6.63 2.58 12.91
N ASP A 21 6.39 3.65 13.67
CA ASP A 21 6.35 3.62 15.13
C ASP A 21 4.98 3.23 15.68
N LEU A 22 3.97 3.08 14.81
CA LEU A 22 2.68 2.58 15.24
C LEU A 22 2.73 1.07 15.51
N ASP A 23 2.03 0.68 16.56
CA ASP A 23 1.98 -0.68 17.05
C ASP A 23 0.97 -1.53 16.25
N PHE A 24 1.41 -2.00 15.07
CA PHE A 24 0.67 -2.90 14.18
C PHE A 24 1.47 -4.16 13.83
N SER A 25 0.79 -5.31 13.72
CA SER A 25 1.40 -6.60 13.34
C SER A 25 1.78 -6.67 11.85
N HIS A 26 0.99 -6.04 10.99
CA HIS A 26 1.16 -6.11 9.54
C HIS A 26 1.06 -4.73 8.88
N PHE A 27 1.95 -4.47 7.91
CA PHE A 27 2.03 -3.22 7.16
C PHE A 27 1.84 -3.50 5.68
N PHE A 28 0.86 -2.84 5.06
CA PHE A 28 0.56 -3.01 3.65
C PHE A 28 0.53 -1.69 2.89
N LEU A 29 1.07 -1.73 1.67
CA LEU A 29 0.86 -0.69 0.68
C LEU A 29 -0.12 -1.16 -0.37
N GLN A 30 -1.16 -0.36 -0.59
CA GLN A 30 -2.09 -0.52 -1.68
C GLN A 30 -1.81 0.58 -2.71
N PRO A 31 -1.58 0.23 -3.99
CA PRO A 31 -1.42 1.23 -5.04
C PRO A 31 -2.61 2.20 -5.06
N MET A 32 -2.31 3.50 -5.18
CA MET A 32 -3.32 4.52 -5.41
C MET A 32 -4.03 4.24 -6.73
N ASP A 33 -5.36 4.22 -6.66
CA ASP A 33 -6.22 4.02 -7.83
C ASP A 33 -6.29 5.27 -8.70
N GLY A 34 -6.76 5.11 -9.93
CA GLY A 34 -6.95 6.20 -10.89
C GLY A 34 -6.15 6.01 -12.17
N PRO A 35 -5.99 7.09 -12.96
CA PRO A 35 -5.36 7.02 -14.28
C PRO A 35 -3.91 6.51 -14.28
N LEU A 36 -3.22 6.62 -13.13
CA LEU A 36 -1.81 6.24 -12.96
C LEU A 36 -1.64 4.91 -12.21
N ILE A 37 -2.67 4.05 -12.17
CA ILE A 37 -2.63 2.80 -11.40
C ILE A 37 -1.44 1.89 -11.75
N GLU A 38 -1.04 1.82 -13.02
CA GLU A 38 0.13 1.02 -13.44
C GLU A 38 1.43 1.57 -12.83
N GLU A 39 1.63 2.88 -12.89
CA GLU A 39 2.78 3.55 -12.29
C GLU A 39 2.77 3.42 -10.77
N ASN A 40 1.63 3.68 -10.14
CA ASN A 40 1.46 3.57 -8.68
C ASN A 40 1.72 2.14 -8.20
N THR A 41 1.32 1.14 -8.99
CA THR A 41 1.61 -0.27 -8.69
C THR A 41 3.10 -0.56 -8.74
N ARG A 42 3.80 -0.05 -9.75
CA ARG A 42 5.27 -0.18 -9.86
C ARG A 42 5.97 0.49 -8.67
N LEU A 43 5.54 1.69 -8.29
CA LEU A 43 6.09 2.42 -7.15
C LEU A 43 5.87 1.66 -5.84
N ALA A 44 4.66 1.13 -5.60
CA ALA A 44 4.36 0.34 -4.40
C ALA A 44 5.18 -0.96 -4.35
N ILE A 45 5.37 -1.64 -5.49
CA ILE A 45 6.24 -2.82 -5.60
C ILE A 45 7.68 -2.47 -5.23
N ASP A 46 8.23 -1.41 -5.83
CA ASP A 46 9.61 -0.99 -5.58
C ASP A 46 9.83 -0.60 -4.11
N TYR A 47 8.86 0.10 -3.51
CA TYR A 47 8.89 0.44 -2.09
C TYR A 47 8.91 -0.79 -1.19
N CYS A 48 7.98 -1.74 -1.39
CA CYS A 48 7.94 -2.99 -0.60
C CYS A 48 9.22 -3.82 -0.76
N ARG A 49 9.86 -3.79 -1.94
CA ARG A 49 11.15 -4.46 -2.16
C ARG A 49 12.29 -3.82 -1.36
N LYS A 50 12.29 -2.49 -1.23
CA LYS A 50 13.28 -1.73 -0.45
C LYS A 50 13.00 -1.78 1.06
N HIS A 51 11.74 -1.96 1.44
CA HIS A 51 11.29 -1.94 2.82
C HIS A 51 10.48 -3.20 3.14
N PRO A 52 11.14 -4.33 3.47
CA PRO A 52 10.49 -5.64 3.59
C PRO A 52 9.48 -5.77 4.74
N ARG A 53 9.39 -4.77 5.63
CA ARG A 53 8.30 -4.65 6.61
C ARG A 53 6.95 -4.42 5.92
N TRP A 54 6.96 -3.77 4.76
CA TRP A 54 5.77 -3.48 3.96
C TRP A 54 5.50 -4.60 2.95
N ARG A 55 4.23 -4.98 2.82
CA ARG A 55 3.75 -5.95 1.85
C ARG A 55 2.81 -5.29 0.85
N LEU A 56 2.82 -5.74 -0.40
CA LEU A 56 1.90 -5.23 -1.41
C LEU A 56 0.49 -5.81 -1.18
N SER A 57 -0.52 -4.94 -1.17
CA SER A 57 -1.93 -5.31 -1.15
C SER A 57 -2.57 -4.95 -2.49
N LEU A 58 -3.01 -5.95 -3.25
CA LEU A 58 -3.67 -5.77 -4.53
C LEU A 58 -5.19 -5.99 -4.38
N GLN A 59 -5.99 -4.98 -4.71
CA GLN A 59 -7.45 -5.15 -4.79
C GLN A 59 -7.84 -5.92 -6.06
N ARG A 60 -7.77 -7.25 -5.98
CA ARG A 60 -8.10 -8.17 -7.08
C ARG A 60 -9.56 -8.06 -7.57
N HIS A 61 -10.45 -7.49 -6.77
CA HIS A 61 -11.88 -7.36 -7.07
C HIS A 61 -12.20 -6.21 -8.04
N LYS A 62 -11.33 -5.20 -8.19
CA LYS A 62 -11.59 -4.06 -9.08
C LYS A 62 -11.52 -4.42 -10.58
N LEU A 63 -10.84 -5.52 -10.92
CA LEU A 63 -10.76 -5.99 -12.31
C LEU A 63 -12.06 -6.67 -12.77
N LEU A 64 -12.93 -7.11 -11.85
CA LEU A 64 -14.05 -8.01 -12.18
C LEU A 64 -15.43 -7.35 -12.25
N ARG A 65 -15.61 -6.07 -11.86
CA ARG A 65 -16.94 -5.38 -11.86
C ARG A 65 -18.08 -6.23 -11.27
N ILE A 66 -17.83 -7.02 -10.22
CA ILE A 66 -18.88 -7.75 -9.51
C ILE A 66 -19.14 -6.99 -8.18
N PRO A 67 -20.39 -6.58 -7.90
CA PRO A 67 -20.76 -5.93 -6.65
C PRO A 67 -20.57 -6.83 -5.43
#